data_AF-A0A2S9WS95-F1
#
_entry.id   AF-A0A2S9WS95-F1
#
_cell.length_a   1.000
_cell.length_b   1.000
_cell.length_c   1.000
_cell.angle_alpha   90.00
_cell.angle_beta   90.00
_cell.angle_gamma   90.00
#
_symmetry.space_group_name_H-M   'P 1'
#
loop_
_entity.id
_entity.type
_entity.pdbx_description
1 polymer ?
#
loop_
_entity_poly.entity_id
_entity_poly.type
_entity_poly.pdbx_seq_one_letter_code
_entity_poly.pdbx_strand_id
1 'polypeptide(L)'
;MKITPLFFATLLFSVLSYSQVGIGTITPDASTLLEVSSSNKGVLLPKVALTGTTDVTTIANPAMGLLIFNTANVPGLNVGYTYWNGSRWSTFLDISTESSDWSLSGNELTGNEFLGTTNEQSLQLRVNNNQIGLFAPNGGIAIGLNTQAKDNNSIAIGTNAKAITSNQALAIGYGADASAFQSTSIGLGSKASQDRSLALGNNSAASGQNSTALGVSATASAQNAMAMGNASNAGASKAIAIGNEAQALDGSGVAIGASSFARKQSTVALGAGADAKRDNSLAIGNGSIADGFEAAAFGSGAQANSTGSTAIGRGAIANGVDAIVLGNADAYVGIGTSSPDNATKLHVAGKVKIVDGTQGTGKVLTSDANGRASWQPAVAPGTPQIVAAGVVNAAGIALKINGATVSKINVGDYQVTFTTARPSANYVINIATLDCGGNCQNGTTYDDPGITYYNRTATGFRINIGDNDNGVSARLDTDLEFSFSVIDF
;
A
#
# COMPACT_ATOMS: atom_id res chain seq x y z
N MET A 1 -22.47 142.74 -50.26
CA MET A 1 -23.73 142.06 -49.92
C MET A 1 -23.36 140.67 -49.40
N LYS A 2 -23.77 140.33 -48.17
CA LYS A 2 -23.36 139.13 -47.42
C LYS A 2 -23.92 137.84 -48.03
N ILE A 3 -23.12 136.77 -48.07
CA ILE A 3 -23.57 135.37 -47.92
C ILE A 3 -22.45 134.56 -47.23
N THR A 4 -22.78 133.88 -46.13
CA THR A 4 -22.04 132.75 -45.54
C THR A 4 -22.99 131.56 -45.49
N PRO A 5 -22.51 130.34 -45.77
CA PRO A 5 -22.91 129.16 -44.97
C PRO A 5 -21.70 128.25 -44.65
N LEU A 6 -21.45 127.95 -43.38
CA LEU A 6 -21.92 126.78 -42.62
C LEU A 6 -21.30 125.44 -43.11
N PHE A 7 -20.23 125.03 -42.43
CA PHE A 7 -19.51 123.77 -42.66
C PHE A 7 -19.98 122.71 -41.65
N PHE A 8 -20.50 121.59 -42.14
CA PHE A 8 -20.95 120.43 -41.35
C PHE A 8 -19.84 119.37 -41.38
N ALA A 9 -19.28 119.00 -40.24
CA ALA A 9 -18.25 117.97 -40.15
C ALA A 9 -18.87 116.60 -39.83
N THR A 10 -18.79 115.66 -40.78
CA THR A 10 -19.20 114.25 -40.62
C THR A 10 -18.05 113.40 -40.08
N LEU A 11 -18.29 112.71 -38.96
CA LEU A 11 -17.42 111.68 -38.37
C LEU A 11 -17.63 110.34 -39.11
N LEU A 12 -16.54 109.71 -39.57
CA LEU A 12 -16.53 108.35 -40.13
C LEU A 12 -16.13 107.34 -39.06
N PHE A 13 -17.01 106.38 -38.75
CA PHE A 13 -16.68 105.15 -38.02
C PHE A 13 -16.39 104.02 -39.01
N SER A 14 -15.25 103.36 -38.87
CA SER A 14 -14.93 102.11 -39.59
C SER A 14 -15.41 100.91 -38.77
N VAL A 15 -16.41 100.19 -39.26
CA VAL A 15 -16.79 98.84 -38.77
C VAL A 15 -16.00 97.79 -39.56
N LEU A 16 -15.28 96.91 -38.86
CA LEU A 16 -14.70 95.70 -39.44
C LEU A 16 -15.75 94.58 -39.38
N SER A 17 -16.21 94.10 -40.53
CA SER A 17 -17.08 92.93 -40.64
C SER A 17 -16.24 91.71 -41.01
N TYR A 18 -16.26 90.67 -40.16
CA TYR A 18 -15.72 89.36 -40.52
C TYR A 18 -16.83 88.56 -41.22
N SER A 19 -16.62 88.16 -42.47
CA SER A 19 -17.53 87.26 -43.21
C SER A 19 -16.98 85.84 -43.20
N GLN A 20 -17.83 84.87 -42.91
CA GLN A 20 -17.55 83.46 -43.19
C GLN A 20 -17.61 83.23 -44.71
N VAL A 21 -16.91 82.21 -45.20
CA VAL A 21 -16.94 81.79 -46.61
C VAL A 21 -17.74 80.50 -46.72
N GLY A 22 -18.92 80.56 -47.35
CA GLY A 22 -19.68 79.38 -47.76
C GLY A 22 -19.44 79.06 -49.23
N ILE A 23 -19.01 77.84 -49.54
CA ILE A 23 -18.91 77.32 -50.92
C ILE A 23 -19.99 76.24 -51.08
N GLY A 24 -21.03 76.53 -51.86
CA GLY A 24 -22.18 75.62 -52.02
C GLY A 24 -23.22 75.71 -50.90
N THR A 25 -23.06 76.63 -49.95
CA THR A 25 -24.04 77.00 -48.92
C THR A 25 -24.10 78.52 -48.77
N ILE A 26 -25.28 79.07 -48.47
CA ILE A 26 -25.48 80.51 -48.20
C ILE A 26 -25.64 80.81 -46.71
N THR A 27 -25.70 79.78 -45.88
CA THR A 27 -25.77 79.86 -44.42
C THR A 27 -24.69 78.96 -43.84
N PRO A 28 -23.39 79.32 -43.98
CA PRO A 28 -22.33 78.57 -43.33
C PRO A 28 -22.57 78.53 -41.81
N ASP A 29 -22.25 77.42 -41.19
CA ASP A 29 -22.39 77.24 -39.75
C ASP A 29 -21.56 78.31 -39.01
N ALA A 30 -22.14 78.92 -37.98
CA ALA A 30 -21.54 80.01 -37.22
C ALA A 30 -20.17 79.66 -36.60
N SER A 31 -19.83 78.37 -36.47
CA SER A 31 -18.54 77.88 -35.96
C SER A 31 -17.44 77.76 -37.01
N THR A 32 -17.73 77.97 -38.30
CA THR A 32 -16.78 77.77 -39.40
C THR A 32 -16.33 79.08 -40.03
N LEU A 33 -15.06 79.22 -40.40
CA LEU A 33 -14.63 80.32 -41.26
C LEU A 33 -14.76 79.97 -42.75
N LEU A 34 -14.70 78.68 -43.08
CA LEU A 34 -14.91 78.13 -44.41
C LEU A 34 -15.76 76.85 -44.30
N GLU A 35 -16.94 76.85 -44.93
CA GLU A 35 -17.76 75.65 -45.10
C GLU A 35 -17.88 75.32 -46.59
N VAL A 36 -17.65 74.07 -46.96
CA VAL A 36 -17.82 73.58 -48.33
C VAL A 36 -18.90 72.49 -48.32
N SER A 37 -20.04 72.75 -48.97
CA SER A 37 -21.17 71.83 -49.04
C SER A 37 -21.42 71.37 -50.48
N SER A 38 -21.37 70.05 -50.70
CA SER A 38 -21.69 69.41 -51.97
C SER A 38 -22.07 67.94 -51.73
N SER A 39 -23.00 67.42 -52.52
CA SER A 39 -23.41 66.00 -52.46
C SER A 39 -22.53 65.08 -53.32
N ASN A 40 -21.69 65.63 -54.19
CA ASN A 40 -20.91 64.85 -55.16
C ASN A 40 -19.57 65.47 -55.59
N LYS A 41 -19.12 66.56 -54.95
CA LYS A 41 -17.81 67.18 -55.18
C LYS A 41 -17.05 67.28 -53.87
N GLY A 42 -15.73 67.16 -53.94
CA GLY A 42 -14.83 67.37 -52.80
C GLY A 42 -14.01 68.65 -52.96
N VAL A 43 -13.12 68.90 -52.00
CA VAL A 43 -12.10 69.95 -52.08
C VAL A 43 -10.78 69.33 -52.49
N LEU A 44 -10.22 69.79 -53.60
CA LEU A 44 -8.85 69.42 -53.98
C LEU A 44 -7.88 70.44 -53.37
N LEU A 45 -7.15 70.01 -52.35
CA LEU A 45 -6.13 70.83 -51.68
C LEU A 45 -4.83 70.88 -52.51
N PRO A 46 -3.93 71.85 -52.22
CA PRO A 46 -2.67 71.97 -52.95
C PRO A 46 -1.91 70.64 -53.00
N LYS A 47 -1.55 70.24 -54.22
CA LYS A 47 -0.73 69.05 -54.48
C LYS A 47 0.73 69.43 -54.36
N VAL A 48 1.44 68.81 -53.42
CA VAL A 48 2.84 69.16 -53.13
C VAL A 48 3.65 67.88 -53.06
N ALA A 49 4.78 67.83 -53.76
CA ALA A 49 5.71 66.72 -53.69
C ALA A 49 6.70 66.96 -52.54
N LEU A 50 6.43 66.39 -51.37
CA LEU A 50 7.32 66.54 -50.21
C LEU A 50 8.55 65.65 -50.36
N THR A 51 9.70 66.15 -49.90
CA THR A 51 10.99 65.44 -49.97
C THR A 51 11.27 64.56 -48.75
N GLY A 52 10.50 64.72 -47.67
CA GLY A 52 10.63 63.95 -46.44
C GLY A 52 9.64 64.39 -45.37
N THR A 53 9.60 63.65 -44.26
CA THR A 53 8.65 63.94 -43.16
C THR A 53 8.91 65.27 -42.47
N THR A 54 10.13 65.80 -42.54
CA THR A 54 10.52 67.10 -41.96
C THR A 54 10.74 68.17 -43.03
N ASP A 55 10.17 67.99 -44.23
CA ASP A 55 10.34 68.95 -45.32
C ASP A 55 9.70 70.30 -44.99
N VAL A 56 10.53 71.24 -44.56
CA VAL A 56 10.17 72.64 -44.33
C VAL A 56 10.75 73.54 -45.43
N THR A 57 11.20 72.95 -46.54
CA THR A 57 11.85 73.68 -47.65
C THR A 57 10.90 73.83 -48.83
N THR A 58 10.17 72.77 -49.20
CA THR A 58 9.14 72.81 -50.25
C THR A 58 7.98 73.71 -49.85
N ILE A 59 7.67 73.72 -48.55
CA ILE A 59 6.77 74.69 -47.92
C ILE A 59 7.55 75.31 -46.76
N ALA A 60 8.00 76.55 -46.92
CA ALA A 60 8.72 77.26 -45.88
C ALA A 60 7.81 77.57 -44.68
N ASN A 61 8.27 77.24 -43.47
CA ASN A 61 7.55 77.50 -42.21
C ASN A 61 6.08 77.02 -42.22
N PRO A 62 5.81 75.73 -42.46
CA PRO A 62 4.46 75.23 -42.55
C PRO A 62 3.70 75.48 -41.23
N ALA A 63 2.50 76.04 -41.33
CA ALA A 63 1.65 76.28 -40.17
C ALA A 63 1.18 74.95 -39.58
N MET A 64 1.07 74.86 -38.25
CA MET A 64 0.46 73.69 -37.60
C MET A 64 -0.99 73.53 -38.09
N GLY A 65 -1.34 72.31 -38.51
CA GLY A 65 -2.63 72.00 -39.13
C GLY A 65 -2.71 72.28 -40.63
N LEU A 66 -1.63 72.77 -41.27
CA LEU A 66 -1.60 72.99 -42.72
C LEU A 66 -1.82 71.67 -43.45
N LEU A 67 -2.91 71.57 -44.21
CA LEU A 67 -3.30 70.37 -44.93
C LEU A 67 -3.03 70.51 -46.43
N ILE A 68 -2.37 69.49 -46.99
CA ILE A 68 -2.05 69.37 -48.42
C ILE A 68 -2.39 67.97 -48.93
N PHE A 69 -2.28 67.77 -50.24
CA PHE A 69 -2.19 66.45 -50.84
C PHE A 69 -0.72 66.18 -51.23
N ASN A 70 -0.04 65.31 -50.48
CA ASN A 70 1.32 64.89 -50.82
C ASN A 70 1.31 64.00 -52.06
N THR A 71 2.12 64.32 -53.07
CA THR A 71 2.22 63.55 -54.33
C THR A 71 3.47 62.67 -54.42
N ALA A 72 4.40 62.77 -53.48
CA ALA A 72 5.64 61.99 -53.49
C ALA A 72 5.58 60.83 -52.50
N ASN A 73 6.07 59.65 -52.90
CA ASN A 73 6.27 58.54 -51.97
C ASN A 73 7.70 58.60 -51.42
N VAL A 74 7.86 58.97 -50.16
CA VAL A 74 9.17 59.10 -49.49
C VAL A 74 9.15 58.31 -48.17
N PRO A 75 10.30 57.84 -47.64
CA PRO A 75 10.32 57.06 -46.41
C PRO A 75 9.57 57.74 -45.26
N GLY A 76 8.57 57.05 -44.69
CA GLY A 76 7.74 57.55 -43.60
C GLY A 76 6.63 58.52 -44.01
N LEU A 77 6.38 58.71 -45.32
CA LEU A 77 5.28 59.52 -45.84
C LEU A 77 4.78 59.00 -47.19
N ASN A 78 3.56 58.46 -47.19
CA ASN A 78 2.91 57.97 -48.40
C ASN A 78 2.25 59.12 -49.20
N VAL A 79 1.90 58.85 -50.45
CA VAL A 79 1.05 59.72 -51.27
C VAL A 79 -0.34 59.81 -50.62
N GLY A 80 -0.89 61.01 -50.46
CA GLY A 80 -2.21 61.19 -49.85
C GLY A 80 -2.40 62.52 -49.14
N TYR A 81 -3.54 62.67 -48.46
CA TYR A 81 -3.79 63.84 -47.62
C TYR A 81 -2.90 63.84 -46.38
N THR A 82 -2.16 64.92 -46.21
CA THR A 82 -1.10 65.05 -45.21
C THR A 82 -1.14 66.42 -44.59
N TYR A 83 -1.01 66.49 -43.26
CA TYR A 83 -0.97 67.75 -42.52
C TYR A 83 0.35 67.95 -41.77
N TRP A 84 0.73 69.21 -41.56
CA TRP A 84 1.86 69.55 -40.70
C TRP A 84 1.43 69.54 -39.24
N ASN A 85 2.02 68.68 -38.41
CA ASN A 85 1.64 68.54 -37.00
C ASN A 85 2.37 69.51 -36.05
N GLY A 86 3.17 70.44 -36.58
CA GLY A 86 4.05 71.33 -35.82
C GLY A 86 5.52 70.91 -35.82
N SER A 87 5.82 69.65 -36.15
CA SER A 87 7.19 69.10 -36.16
C SER A 87 7.52 68.25 -37.39
N ARG A 88 6.51 67.62 -37.99
CA ARG A 88 6.62 66.80 -39.20
C ARG A 88 5.30 66.78 -39.97
N TRP A 89 5.38 66.38 -41.23
CA TRP A 89 4.27 65.97 -42.06
C TRP A 89 3.76 64.59 -41.62
N SER A 90 2.44 64.48 -41.44
CA SER A 90 1.71 63.29 -41.03
C SER A 90 0.56 63.03 -42.00
N THR A 91 0.48 61.83 -42.57
CA THR A 91 -0.67 61.38 -43.37
C THR A 91 -1.85 61.04 -42.45
N PHE A 92 -3.08 61.21 -42.94
CA PHE A 92 -4.21 60.54 -42.30
C PHE A 92 -4.02 59.03 -42.44
N LEU A 93 -4.16 58.29 -41.33
CA LEU A 93 -4.01 56.84 -41.32
C LEU A 93 -5.19 56.21 -42.07
N ASP A 94 -4.92 55.43 -43.11
CA ASP A 94 -5.93 54.50 -43.64
C ASP A 94 -5.97 53.28 -42.71
N ILE A 95 -6.95 53.27 -41.81
CA ILE A 95 -7.16 52.20 -40.83
C ILE A 95 -7.38 50.84 -41.51
N SER A 96 -7.81 50.81 -42.78
CA SER A 96 -8.21 49.57 -43.44
C SER A 96 -7.07 48.74 -44.03
N THR A 97 -5.89 49.32 -44.27
CA THR A 97 -4.80 48.62 -44.98
C THR A 97 -3.43 48.66 -44.29
N GLU A 98 -3.24 49.52 -43.30
CA GLU A 98 -1.90 49.81 -42.74
C GLU A 98 -1.78 49.57 -41.23
N SER A 99 -2.88 49.26 -40.52
CA SER A 99 -2.78 48.94 -39.09
C SER A 99 -2.48 47.44 -38.92
N SER A 100 -1.24 47.16 -38.52
CA SER A 100 -0.80 45.83 -38.05
C SER A 100 -1.25 45.55 -36.60
N ASP A 101 -2.11 46.41 -36.05
CA ASP A 101 -2.51 46.35 -34.65
C ASP A 101 -3.66 45.36 -34.47
N TRP A 102 -3.74 44.79 -33.27
CA TRP A 102 -4.88 43.98 -32.87
C TRP A 102 -6.10 44.87 -32.67
N SER A 103 -7.16 44.65 -33.44
CA SER A 103 -8.43 45.35 -33.25
C SER A 103 -9.06 44.99 -31.91
N LEU A 104 -9.70 45.97 -31.26
CA LEU A 104 -10.50 45.77 -30.05
C LEU A 104 -11.74 44.89 -30.29
N SER A 105 -12.20 44.80 -31.53
CA SER A 105 -13.31 43.92 -31.93
C SER A 105 -12.84 42.52 -32.33
N GLY A 106 -11.53 42.23 -32.22
CA GLY A 106 -10.92 41.04 -32.80
C GLY A 106 -10.65 41.19 -34.29
N ASN A 107 -9.84 40.27 -34.81
CA ASN A 107 -9.44 40.21 -36.21
C ASN A 107 -10.14 39.00 -36.87
N GLU A 108 -10.64 39.15 -38.09
CA GLU A 108 -11.06 38.00 -38.92
C GLU A 108 -9.82 37.39 -39.59
N LEU A 109 -9.64 36.07 -39.47
CA LEU A 109 -8.51 35.34 -40.06
C LEU A 109 -9.00 34.68 -41.37
N THR A 110 -8.32 34.93 -42.49
CA THR A 110 -8.76 34.50 -43.83
C THR A 110 -7.82 33.52 -44.54
N GLY A 111 -6.74 33.09 -43.87
CA GLY A 111 -5.73 32.19 -44.39
C GLY A 111 -4.60 31.89 -43.40
N ASN A 112 -3.38 32.35 -43.74
CA ASN A 112 -2.13 32.06 -43.01
C ASN A 112 -1.81 33.08 -41.89
N GLU A 113 -2.76 33.90 -41.45
CA GLU A 113 -2.54 34.87 -40.38
C GLU A 113 -2.33 34.17 -39.02
N PHE A 114 -1.38 34.64 -38.22
CA PHE A 114 -1.07 34.06 -36.91
C PHE A 114 -0.74 35.13 -35.87
N LEU A 115 -0.95 34.79 -34.59
CA LEU A 115 -0.41 35.54 -33.46
C LEU A 115 0.96 34.95 -33.10
N GLY A 116 2.06 35.65 -33.39
CA GLY A 116 3.38 35.11 -33.09
C GLY A 116 4.53 35.86 -33.74
N THR A 117 5.68 35.21 -33.80
CA THR A 117 6.93 35.70 -34.40
C THR A 117 7.25 34.89 -35.66
N THR A 118 7.95 35.51 -36.62
CA THR A 118 8.49 34.84 -37.82
C THR A 118 9.93 34.36 -37.66
N ASN A 119 10.53 34.62 -36.49
CA ASN A 119 11.91 34.28 -36.15
C ASN A 119 11.95 33.36 -34.92
N GLU A 120 13.13 32.83 -34.59
CA GLU A 120 13.34 31.98 -33.40
C GLU A 120 13.42 32.80 -32.10
N GLN A 121 12.48 33.72 -31.92
CA GLN A 121 12.29 34.45 -30.66
C GLN A 121 11.03 33.95 -29.97
N SER A 122 11.01 34.04 -28.64
CA SER A 122 9.87 33.58 -27.84
C SER A 122 8.67 34.51 -27.99
N LEU A 123 7.46 33.94 -28.04
CA LEU A 123 6.23 34.71 -27.88
C LEU A 123 6.01 34.98 -26.38
N GLN A 124 5.99 36.25 -25.99
CA GLN A 124 5.81 36.69 -24.61
C GLN A 124 4.47 37.39 -24.41
N LEU A 125 3.68 36.89 -23.47
CA LEU A 125 2.46 37.52 -23.01
C LEU A 125 2.76 38.29 -21.71
N ARG A 126 2.32 39.54 -21.63
CA ARG A 126 2.58 40.43 -20.48
C ARG A 126 1.30 41.06 -19.95
N VAL A 127 1.23 41.25 -18.64
CA VAL A 127 0.22 42.08 -17.95
C VAL A 127 0.97 43.05 -17.04
N ASN A 128 0.71 44.35 -17.18
CA ASN A 128 1.42 45.40 -16.43
C ASN A 128 2.95 45.26 -16.50
N ASN A 129 3.48 45.02 -17.70
CA ASN A 129 4.90 44.74 -18.01
C ASN A 129 5.49 43.47 -17.35
N ASN A 130 4.72 42.70 -16.58
CA ASN A 130 5.14 41.41 -16.04
C ASN A 130 4.83 40.30 -17.04
N GLN A 131 5.80 39.41 -17.29
CA GLN A 131 5.56 38.22 -18.11
C GLN A 131 4.58 37.28 -17.39
N ILE A 132 3.50 36.93 -18.08
CA ILE A 132 2.47 35.98 -17.63
C ILE A 132 2.38 34.75 -18.53
N GLY A 133 3.00 34.80 -19.71
CA GLY A 133 3.03 33.70 -20.68
C GLY A 133 4.30 33.77 -21.50
N LEU A 134 4.90 32.62 -21.78
CA LEU A 134 6.09 32.46 -22.61
C LEU A 134 5.94 31.15 -23.39
N PHE A 135 6.05 31.24 -24.70
CA PHE A 135 6.19 30.10 -25.61
C PHE A 135 7.55 30.23 -26.27
N ALA A 136 8.49 29.40 -25.84
CA ALA A 136 9.89 29.46 -26.25
C ALA A 136 10.17 28.51 -27.44
N PRO A 137 11.08 28.87 -28.37
CA PRO A 137 11.41 28.06 -29.55
C PRO A 137 11.94 26.65 -29.21
N ASN A 138 12.49 26.47 -28.02
CA ASN A 138 12.96 25.17 -27.52
C ASN A 138 11.82 24.26 -27.01
N GLY A 139 10.56 24.60 -27.29
CA GLY A 139 9.37 23.87 -26.82
C GLY A 139 8.96 24.21 -25.39
N GLY A 140 9.63 25.17 -24.74
CA GLY A 140 9.31 25.61 -23.38
C GLY A 140 7.99 26.36 -23.30
N ILE A 141 7.13 26.02 -22.33
CA ILE A 141 5.86 26.73 -22.07
C ILE A 141 5.85 27.17 -20.60
N ALA A 142 5.80 28.48 -20.35
CA ALA A 142 5.63 29.03 -19.00
C ALA A 142 4.38 29.92 -18.93
N ILE A 143 3.43 29.60 -18.07
CA ILE A 143 2.16 30.34 -17.91
C ILE A 143 1.93 30.65 -16.43
N GLY A 144 1.76 31.92 -16.09
CA GLY A 144 1.58 32.43 -14.72
C GLY A 144 2.72 33.36 -14.29
N LEU A 145 2.49 34.13 -13.22
CA LEU A 145 3.47 35.09 -12.69
C LEU A 145 4.70 34.37 -12.12
N ASN A 146 5.92 34.84 -12.45
CA ASN A 146 7.19 34.25 -11.99
C ASN A 146 7.40 32.77 -12.36
N THR A 147 6.66 32.27 -13.35
CA THR A 147 6.77 30.90 -13.86
C THR A 147 8.02 30.74 -14.71
N GLN A 148 8.69 29.59 -14.59
CA GLN A 148 9.94 29.33 -15.29
C GLN A 148 9.92 27.95 -15.96
N ALA A 149 9.96 27.92 -17.29
CA ALA A 149 10.21 26.74 -18.10
C ALA A 149 11.42 27.05 -19.00
N LYS A 150 12.63 26.71 -18.53
CA LYS A 150 13.88 27.21 -19.12
C LYS A 150 14.51 26.25 -20.13
N ASP A 151 14.32 24.95 -19.91
CA ASP A 151 14.96 23.90 -20.71
C ASP A 151 14.03 23.32 -21.79
N ASN A 152 14.58 22.45 -22.63
CA ASN A 152 13.91 21.96 -23.84
C ASN A 152 12.66 21.16 -23.49
N ASN A 153 11.56 21.49 -24.15
CA ASN A 153 10.25 20.82 -24.01
C ASN A 153 9.70 20.80 -22.57
N SER A 154 10.13 21.74 -21.72
CA SER A 154 9.65 21.84 -20.34
C SER A 154 8.38 22.69 -20.25
N ILE A 155 7.45 22.30 -19.38
CA ILE A 155 6.17 22.99 -19.19
C ILE A 155 6.03 23.38 -17.73
N ALA A 156 5.78 24.66 -17.47
CA ALA A 156 5.49 25.20 -16.15
C ALA A 156 4.20 26.04 -16.21
N ILE A 157 3.22 25.73 -15.35
CA ILE A 157 1.93 26.40 -15.32
C ILE A 157 1.54 26.70 -13.86
N GLY A 158 1.35 27.96 -13.53
CA GLY A 158 0.97 28.44 -12.20
C GLY A 158 2.00 29.38 -11.60
N THR A 159 1.53 30.30 -10.76
CA THR A 159 2.40 31.29 -10.12
C THR A 159 3.56 30.62 -9.37
N ASN A 160 4.79 31.06 -9.65
CA ASN A 160 6.03 30.48 -9.12
C ASN A 160 6.31 29.01 -9.51
N ALA A 161 5.62 28.42 -10.49
CA ALA A 161 5.93 27.07 -10.96
C ALA A 161 7.29 27.03 -11.67
N LYS A 162 8.05 25.94 -11.50
CA LYS A 162 9.42 25.79 -11.97
C LYS A 162 9.64 24.45 -12.66
N ALA A 163 10.02 24.50 -13.94
CA ALA A 163 10.55 23.42 -14.74
C ALA A 163 11.89 23.88 -15.35
N ILE A 164 12.93 23.97 -14.51
CA ILE A 164 14.07 24.89 -14.73
C ILE A 164 15.43 24.29 -15.01
N THR A 165 15.64 23.02 -14.70
CA THR A 165 17.01 22.45 -14.57
C THR A 165 17.23 21.19 -15.39
N SER A 166 16.26 20.77 -16.20
CA SER A 166 16.41 19.68 -17.16
C SER A 166 15.30 19.63 -18.21
N ASN A 167 15.60 18.99 -19.34
CA ASN A 167 14.67 18.78 -20.46
C ASN A 167 13.44 17.95 -20.03
N GLN A 168 12.30 18.23 -20.66
CA GLN A 168 11.05 17.46 -20.56
C GLN A 168 10.42 17.43 -19.15
N ALA A 169 10.67 18.45 -18.32
CA ALA A 169 10.06 18.56 -17.00
C ALA A 169 8.65 19.17 -17.06
N LEU A 170 7.75 18.74 -16.18
CA LEU A 170 6.37 19.24 -16.09
C LEU A 170 6.07 19.74 -14.67
N ALA A 171 5.79 21.03 -14.50
CA ALA A 171 5.39 21.64 -13.25
C ALA A 171 4.01 22.32 -13.38
N ILE A 172 3.00 21.87 -12.65
CA ILE A 172 1.65 22.49 -12.67
C ILE A 172 1.17 22.77 -11.24
N GLY A 173 0.93 24.03 -10.92
CA GLY A 173 0.38 24.48 -9.64
C GLY A 173 1.17 25.63 -9.01
N TYR A 174 0.58 26.28 -8.00
CA TYR A 174 1.25 27.36 -7.26
C TYR A 174 2.52 26.82 -6.59
N GLY A 175 3.68 27.31 -7.02
CA GLY A 175 4.98 26.89 -6.48
C GLY A 175 5.36 25.43 -6.74
N ALA A 176 4.74 24.75 -7.73
CA ALA A 176 5.16 23.40 -8.13
C ALA A 176 6.60 23.42 -8.70
N ASP A 177 7.44 22.48 -8.29
CA ASP A 177 8.86 22.44 -8.66
C ASP A 177 9.21 21.06 -9.26
N ALA A 178 9.48 21.05 -10.57
CA ALA A 178 10.00 19.91 -11.34
C ALA A 178 11.42 20.26 -11.82
N SER A 179 12.42 20.03 -10.97
CA SER A 179 13.80 20.50 -11.16
C SER A 179 14.76 19.42 -11.70
N ALA A 180 14.26 18.36 -12.34
CA ALA A 180 15.12 17.28 -12.83
C ALA A 180 14.62 16.67 -14.15
N PHE A 181 15.45 15.83 -14.77
CA PHE A 181 15.20 15.34 -16.12
C PHE A 181 13.94 14.46 -16.15
N GLN A 182 13.00 14.78 -17.04
CA GLN A 182 11.71 14.09 -17.14
C GLN A 182 10.92 14.04 -15.82
N SER A 183 11.15 14.97 -14.88
CA SER A 183 10.40 15.00 -13.63
C SER A 183 9.03 15.65 -13.81
N THR A 184 8.06 15.19 -13.04
CA THR A 184 6.68 15.69 -13.08
C THR A 184 6.23 16.09 -11.69
N SER A 185 5.78 17.33 -11.52
CA SER A 185 5.35 17.93 -10.27
C SER A 185 4.00 18.62 -10.47
N ILE A 186 2.94 18.09 -9.88
CA ILE A 186 1.58 18.61 -10.06
C ILE A 186 0.91 18.79 -8.69
N GLY A 187 0.57 20.02 -8.35
CA GLY A 187 -0.07 20.41 -7.10
C GLY A 187 0.62 21.60 -6.41
N LEU A 188 -0.12 22.28 -5.52
CA LEU A 188 0.43 23.41 -4.75
C LEU A 188 1.64 22.96 -3.93
N GLY A 189 2.80 23.58 -4.15
CA GLY A 189 4.06 23.28 -3.45
C GLY A 189 4.63 21.88 -3.68
N SER A 190 4.14 21.15 -4.69
CA SER A 190 4.68 19.82 -5.03
C SER A 190 6.14 19.90 -5.51
N LYS A 191 6.93 18.86 -5.27
CA LYS A 191 8.35 18.85 -5.58
C LYS A 191 8.83 17.51 -6.14
N ALA A 192 9.26 17.51 -7.40
CA ALA A 192 9.90 16.38 -8.10
C ALA A 192 11.37 16.75 -8.40
N SER A 193 12.28 16.37 -7.50
CA SER A 193 13.65 16.92 -7.44
C SER A 193 14.71 16.07 -8.14
N GLN A 194 14.34 14.88 -8.65
CA GLN A 194 15.28 13.93 -9.24
C GLN A 194 14.77 13.36 -10.57
N ASP A 195 15.65 12.77 -11.35
CA ASP A 195 15.31 12.29 -12.69
C ASP A 195 14.15 11.29 -12.66
N ARG A 196 13.21 11.47 -13.58
CA ARG A 196 12.00 10.63 -13.75
C ARG A 196 11.17 10.49 -12.48
N SER A 197 11.28 11.45 -11.56
CA SER A 197 10.45 11.49 -10.35
C SER A 197 9.06 12.05 -10.64
N LEU A 198 8.05 11.54 -9.94
CA LEU A 198 6.66 11.97 -10.05
C LEU A 198 6.14 12.41 -8.68
N ALA A 199 5.83 13.69 -8.50
CA ALA A 199 5.14 14.24 -7.34
C ALA A 199 3.75 14.74 -7.76
N LEU A 200 2.69 14.09 -7.28
CA LEU A 200 1.30 14.46 -7.58
C LEU A 200 0.53 14.65 -6.27
N GLY A 201 0.20 15.90 -5.95
CA GLY A 201 -0.56 16.27 -4.74
C GLY A 201 0.03 17.48 -4.03
N ASN A 202 -0.79 18.16 -3.23
CA ASN A 202 -0.36 19.32 -2.45
C ASN A 202 0.81 18.94 -1.52
N ASN A 203 1.93 19.67 -1.62
CA ASN A 203 3.15 19.42 -0.84
C ASN A 203 3.71 17.99 -0.95
N SER A 204 3.39 17.26 -2.02
CA SER A 204 4.02 15.96 -2.30
C SER A 204 5.49 16.16 -2.68
N ALA A 205 6.35 15.21 -2.30
CA ALA A 205 7.79 15.29 -2.53
C ALA A 205 8.35 13.96 -3.04
N ALA A 206 8.74 13.93 -4.31
CA ALA A 206 9.49 12.85 -4.93
C ALA A 206 10.96 13.29 -5.06
N SER A 207 11.78 12.92 -4.07
CA SER A 207 13.16 13.39 -3.90
C SER A 207 14.21 12.35 -4.32
N GLY A 208 13.79 11.16 -4.77
CA GLY A 208 14.66 10.12 -5.29
C GLY A 208 14.53 9.92 -6.80
N GLN A 209 15.56 9.40 -7.46
CA GLN A 209 15.50 9.04 -8.88
C GLN A 209 14.46 7.93 -9.12
N ASN A 210 13.65 8.05 -10.18
CA ASN A 210 12.51 7.17 -10.48
C ASN A 210 11.52 7.01 -9.31
N SER A 211 11.48 7.94 -8.37
CA SER A 211 10.57 7.87 -7.23
C SER A 211 9.18 8.40 -7.58
N THR A 212 8.16 7.90 -6.88
CA THR A 212 6.76 8.33 -7.07
C THR A 212 6.16 8.70 -5.72
N ALA A 213 5.66 9.93 -5.60
CA ALA A 213 4.92 10.44 -4.45
C ALA A 213 3.53 10.90 -4.92
N LEU A 214 2.47 10.20 -4.51
CA LEU A 214 1.09 10.46 -4.94
C LEU A 214 0.19 10.65 -3.71
N GLY A 215 -0.29 11.88 -3.50
CA GLY A 215 -1.13 12.25 -2.36
C GLY A 215 -0.64 13.51 -1.66
N VAL A 216 -1.52 14.13 -0.88
CA VAL A 216 -1.17 15.33 -0.10
C VAL A 216 -0.08 14.98 0.92
N SER A 217 1.03 15.70 0.89
CA SER A 217 2.21 15.46 1.76
C SER A 217 2.85 14.07 1.62
N ALA A 218 2.57 13.32 0.54
CA ALA A 218 3.25 12.06 0.26
C ALA A 218 4.75 12.31 -0.01
N THR A 219 5.63 11.49 0.56
CA THR A 219 7.09 11.67 0.45
C THR A 219 7.77 10.38 0.02
N ALA A 220 8.44 10.41 -1.14
CA ALA A 220 9.30 9.34 -1.63
C ALA A 220 10.74 9.84 -1.70
N SER A 221 11.55 9.47 -0.70
CA SER A 221 12.82 10.16 -0.40
C SER A 221 14.03 9.64 -1.19
N ALA A 222 13.96 8.45 -1.76
CA ALA A 222 15.12 7.75 -2.32
C ALA A 222 14.80 7.01 -3.62
N GLN A 223 15.85 6.42 -4.24
CA GLN A 223 15.76 5.80 -5.55
C GLN A 223 14.70 4.69 -5.60
N ASN A 224 13.85 4.70 -6.64
CA ASN A 224 12.76 3.74 -6.84
C ASN A 224 11.77 3.64 -5.66
N ALA A 225 11.73 4.65 -4.77
CA ALA A 225 10.77 4.70 -3.68
C ALA A 225 9.38 5.07 -4.18
N MET A 226 8.34 4.49 -3.58
CA MET A 226 6.95 4.76 -3.94
C MET A 226 6.13 5.07 -2.68
N ALA A 227 5.63 6.29 -2.58
CA ALA A 227 4.72 6.74 -1.53
C ALA A 227 3.36 7.09 -2.17
N MET A 228 2.29 6.42 -1.75
CA MET A 228 0.94 6.65 -2.25
C MET A 228 -0.05 6.77 -1.09
N GLY A 229 -0.67 7.93 -0.92
CA GLY A 229 -1.60 8.24 0.17
C GLY A 229 -1.22 9.51 0.91
N ASN A 230 -2.20 10.14 1.58
CA ASN A 230 -1.97 11.34 2.37
C ASN A 230 -0.92 11.05 3.47
N ALA A 231 0.13 11.87 3.55
CA ALA A 231 1.24 11.74 4.48
C ALA A 231 1.96 10.36 4.47
N SER A 232 1.85 9.60 3.38
CA SER A 232 2.64 8.38 3.18
C SER A 232 4.13 8.72 3.05
N ASN A 233 5.01 7.87 3.59
CA ASN A 233 6.46 8.10 3.59
C ASN A 233 7.21 6.82 3.19
N ALA A 234 7.78 6.82 1.99
CA ALA A 234 8.76 5.85 1.54
C ALA A 234 10.16 6.48 1.70
N GLY A 235 10.78 6.25 2.86
CA GLY A 235 11.96 6.97 3.34
C GLY A 235 13.29 6.52 2.74
N ALA A 236 13.34 5.34 2.11
CA ALA A 236 14.59 4.71 1.68
C ALA A 236 14.49 4.03 0.30
N SER A 237 15.63 3.57 -0.23
CA SER A 237 15.72 3.01 -1.58
C SER A 237 14.81 1.78 -1.72
N LYS A 238 14.05 1.72 -2.82
CA LYS A 238 13.06 0.66 -3.13
C LYS A 238 11.95 0.49 -2.07
N ALA A 239 11.78 1.45 -1.15
CA ALA A 239 10.72 1.40 -0.16
C ALA A 239 9.36 1.67 -0.82
N ILE A 240 8.31 0.99 -0.35
CA ILE A 240 6.94 1.12 -0.83
C ILE A 240 6.05 1.43 0.36
N ALA A 241 5.39 2.60 0.37
CA ALA A 241 4.45 3.02 1.38
C ALA A 241 3.11 3.38 0.72
N ILE A 242 2.07 2.54 0.90
CA ILE A 242 0.76 2.71 0.29
C ILE A 242 -0.33 2.74 1.36
N GLY A 243 -0.96 3.89 1.55
CA GLY A 243 -1.97 4.13 2.58
C GLY A 243 -1.81 5.51 3.22
N ASN A 244 -2.88 6.02 3.82
CA ASN A 244 -2.78 7.22 4.64
C ASN A 244 -1.81 6.97 5.80
N GLU A 245 -0.79 7.82 5.94
CA GLU A 245 0.25 7.70 6.97
C GLU A 245 1.06 6.39 6.95
N ALA A 246 1.05 5.63 5.84
CA ALA A 246 1.90 4.45 5.72
C ALA A 246 3.39 4.85 5.73
N GLN A 247 4.22 4.11 6.47
CA GLN A 247 5.64 4.41 6.63
C GLN A 247 6.52 3.20 6.30
N ALA A 248 7.29 3.29 5.22
CA ALA A 248 8.36 2.36 4.89
C ALA A 248 9.70 3.10 5.03
N LEU A 249 10.36 2.92 6.17
CA LEU A 249 11.41 3.84 6.65
C LEU A 249 12.82 3.46 6.19
N ASP A 250 13.06 2.20 5.84
CA ASP A 250 14.38 1.68 5.50
C ASP A 250 14.36 0.85 4.21
N GLY A 251 15.54 0.48 3.72
CA GLY A 251 15.72 -0.09 2.38
C GLY A 251 14.83 -1.31 2.10
N SER A 252 14.18 -1.32 0.93
CA SER A 252 13.27 -2.39 0.48
C SER A 252 12.10 -2.72 1.43
N GLY A 253 11.77 -1.82 2.37
CA GLY A 253 10.59 -1.98 3.23
C GLY A 253 9.27 -1.78 2.47
N VAL A 254 8.25 -2.54 2.82
CA VAL A 254 6.91 -2.49 2.21
C VAL A 254 5.85 -2.28 3.29
N ALA A 255 5.23 -1.11 3.33
CA ALA A 255 4.14 -0.76 4.23
C ALA A 255 2.87 -0.51 3.40
N ILE A 256 1.86 -1.38 3.52
CA ILE A 256 0.60 -1.27 2.77
C ILE A 256 -0.57 -1.33 3.77
N GLY A 257 -1.26 -0.21 3.95
CA GLY A 257 -2.36 -0.04 4.90
C GLY A 257 -2.33 1.34 5.56
N ALA A 258 -3.48 1.82 6.02
CA ALA A 258 -3.51 3.06 6.81
C ALA A 258 -2.68 2.91 8.09
N SER A 259 -1.77 3.84 8.33
CA SER A 259 -0.84 3.84 9.46
C SER A 259 -0.08 2.50 9.63
N SER A 260 0.28 1.82 8.53
CA SER A 260 1.17 0.64 8.57
C SER A 260 2.64 1.07 8.65
N PHE A 261 3.47 0.32 9.37
CA PHE A 261 4.88 0.63 9.62
C PHE A 261 5.79 -0.55 9.22
N ALA A 262 6.60 -0.34 8.17
CA ALA A 262 7.74 -1.18 7.81
C ALA A 262 9.02 -0.43 8.24
N ARG A 263 9.50 -0.69 9.46
CA ARG A 263 10.44 0.21 10.15
C ARG A 263 11.90 0.02 9.76
N LYS A 264 12.24 -1.15 9.24
CA LYS A 264 13.61 -1.65 9.09
C LYS A 264 13.82 -2.31 7.74
N GLN A 265 15.05 -2.75 7.46
CA GLN A 265 15.42 -3.22 6.14
C GLN A 265 14.63 -4.49 5.78
N SER A 266 14.16 -4.56 4.53
CA SER A 266 13.44 -5.72 3.98
C SER A 266 12.22 -6.15 4.82
N THR A 267 11.60 -5.21 5.53
CA THR A 267 10.38 -5.47 6.32
C THR A 267 9.13 -5.39 5.47
N VAL A 268 8.10 -6.15 5.85
CA VAL A 268 6.81 -6.10 5.18
C VAL A 268 5.70 -5.97 6.22
N ALA A 269 4.93 -4.90 6.14
CA ALA A 269 3.76 -4.61 6.96
C ALA A 269 2.53 -4.47 6.06
N LEU A 270 1.63 -5.44 6.07
CA LEU A 270 0.43 -5.47 5.23
C LEU A 270 -0.83 -5.50 6.09
N GLY A 271 -1.55 -4.38 6.16
CA GLY A 271 -2.76 -4.20 6.94
C GLY A 271 -2.75 -2.87 7.69
N ALA A 272 -3.93 -2.30 7.94
CA ALA A 272 -4.01 -1.06 8.71
C ALA A 272 -3.44 -1.28 10.12
N GLY A 273 -2.51 -0.41 10.55
CA GLY A 273 -1.80 -0.52 11.81
C GLY A 273 -0.83 -1.70 11.93
N ALA A 274 -0.53 -2.44 10.85
CA ALA A 274 0.50 -3.48 10.90
C ALA A 274 1.88 -2.87 11.18
N ASP A 275 2.68 -3.48 12.05
CA ASP A 275 3.98 -2.96 12.49
C ASP A 275 5.09 -4.03 12.44
N ALA A 276 5.92 -3.99 11.40
CA ALA A 276 7.12 -4.81 11.24
C ALA A 276 8.35 -4.02 11.70
N LYS A 277 8.90 -4.38 12.87
CA LYS A 277 9.80 -3.51 13.64
C LYS A 277 11.30 -3.78 13.47
N ARG A 278 11.69 -4.96 12.98
CA ARG A 278 13.10 -5.42 12.89
C ARG A 278 13.41 -5.95 11.50
N ASP A 279 14.69 -6.06 11.17
CA ASP A 279 15.10 -6.49 9.83
C ASP A 279 14.48 -7.85 9.44
N ASN A 280 14.07 -7.93 8.17
CA ASN A 280 13.43 -9.11 7.58
C ASN A 280 12.13 -9.57 8.27
N SER A 281 11.51 -8.74 9.13
CA SER A 281 10.27 -9.12 9.80
C SER A 281 9.04 -8.87 8.94
N LEU A 282 8.00 -9.70 9.15
CA LEU A 282 6.79 -9.76 8.35
C LEU A 282 5.56 -9.64 9.25
N ALA A 283 4.76 -8.59 9.09
CA ALA A 283 3.51 -8.38 9.81
C ALA A 283 2.35 -8.28 8.80
N ILE A 284 1.53 -9.34 8.69
CA ILE A 284 0.37 -9.38 7.79
C ILE A 284 -0.91 -9.48 8.62
N GLY A 285 -1.72 -8.43 8.62
CA GLY A 285 -3.01 -8.36 9.29
C GLY A 285 -3.26 -6.99 9.92
N ASN A 286 -4.53 -6.65 10.15
CA ASN A 286 -4.86 -5.43 10.88
C ASN A 286 -4.28 -5.49 12.30
N GLY A 287 -3.42 -4.53 12.66
CA GLY A 287 -2.73 -4.46 13.95
C GLY A 287 -1.76 -5.62 14.24
N SER A 288 -1.31 -6.38 13.23
CA SER A 288 -0.29 -7.42 13.44
C SER A 288 1.07 -6.80 13.77
N ILE A 289 1.87 -7.44 14.63
CA ILE A 289 3.17 -6.94 15.07
C ILE A 289 4.24 -8.03 14.88
N ALA A 290 5.32 -7.69 14.18
CA ALA A 290 6.52 -8.53 14.10
C ALA A 290 7.69 -7.78 14.73
N ASP A 291 7.91 -8.02 16.03
CA ASP A 291 8.87 -7.30 16.88
C ASP A 291 10.26 -7.96 16.96
N GLY A 292 10.37 -9.25 16.63
CA GLY A 292 11.65 -9.95 16.54
C GLY A 292 12.33 -9.81 15.17
N PHE A 293 13.65 -10.00 15.13
CA PHE A 293 14.39 -10.17 13.88
C PHE A 293 13.89 -11.41 13.13
N GLU A 294 13.68 -11.31 11.82
CA GLU A 294 13.15 -12.43 11.00
C GLU A 294 11.82 -13.01 11.50
N ALA A 295 11.09 -12.28 12.35
CA ALA A 295 9.83 -12.73 12.92
C ALA A 295 8.68 -12.57 11.92
N ALA A 296 7.71 -13.48 11.97
CA ALA A 296 6.56 -13.48 11.08
C ALA A 296 5.22 -13.57 11.82
N ALA A 297 4.40 -12.53 11.74
CA ALA A 297 3.06 -12.48 12.31
C ALA A 297 2.01 -12.46 11.20
N PHE A 298 1.16 -13.48 11.16
CA PHE A 298 0.08 -13.64 10.19
C PHE A 298 -1.28 -13.66 10.90
N GLY A 299 -2.13 -12.68 10.65
CA GLY A 299 -3.48 -12.56 11.23
C GLY A 299 -3.69 -11.23 11.98
N SER A 300 -4.95 -10.81 12.10
CA SER A 300 -5.28 -9.59 12.84
C SER A 300 -4.84 -9.71 14.31
N GLY A 301 -4.08 -8.72 14.78
CA GLY A 301 -3.51 -8.68 16.12
C GLY A 301 -2.50 -9.80 16.43
N ALA A 302 -2.01 -10.56 15.45
CA ALA A 302 -0.96 -11.55 15.66
C ALA A 302 0.35 -10.85 16.06
N GLN A 303 1.11 -11.45 16.99
CA GLN A 303 2.35 -10.88 17.53
C GLN A 303 3.47 -11.91 17.52
N ALA A 304 4.53 -11.64 16.76
CA ALA A 304 5.76 -12.43 16.75
C ALA A 304 6.87 -11.62 17.43
N ASN A 305 7.08 -11.87 18.72
CA ASN A 305 7.80 -10.97 19.63
C ASN A 305 9.30 -11.33 19.80
N SER A 306 9.75 -12.45 19.25
CA SER A 306 11.13 -12.93 19.40
C SER A 306 11.78 -13.25 18.06
N THR A 307 13.12 -13.31 18.05
CA THR A 307 13.89 -13.66 16.84
C THR A 307 13.42 -14.99 16.26
N GLY A 308 13.20 -15.03 14.95
CA GLY A 308 12.74 -16.23 14.22
C GLY A 308 11.33 -16.73 14.59
N SER A 309 10.63 -16.03 15.49
CA SER A 309 9.31 -16.47 15.95
C SER A 309 8.25 -16.29 14.86
N THR A 310 7.30 -17.22 14.80
CA THR A 310 6.18 -17.19 13.85
C THR A 310 4.86 -17.32 14.60
N ALA A 311 3.99 -16.32 14.48
CA ALA A 311 2.64 -16.34 15.02
C ALA A 311 1.63 -16.40 13.88
N ILE A 312 0.81 -17.44 13.81
CA ILE A 312 -0.19 -17.64 12.75
C ILE A 312 -1.58 -17.72 13.38
N GLY A 313 -2.48 -16.81 13.00
CA GLY A 313 -3.87 -16.75 13.46
C GLY A 313 -4.20 -15.45 14.21
N ARG A 314 -5.49 -15.12 14.28
CA ARG A 314 -5.97 -13.91 14.97
C ARG A 314 -5.55 -13.93 16.43
N GLY A 315 -4.81 -12.90 16.85
CA GLY A 315 -4.33 -12.76 18.23
C GLY A 315 -3.33 -13.83 18.67
N ALA A 316 -2.70 -14.58 17.75
CA ALA A 316 -1.63 -15.51 18.10
C ALA A 316 -0.43 -14.73 18.64
N ILE A 317 0.23 -15.22 19.70
CA ILE A 317 1.38 -14.54 20.33
C ILE A 317 2.54 -15.53 20.46
N ALA A 318 3.62 -15.31 19.71
CA ALA A 318 4.86 -16.09 19.77
C ALA A 318 5.95 -15.30 20.52
N ASN A 319 6.22 -15.69 21.77
CA ASN A 319 7.20 -15.03 22.66
C ASN A 319 8.53 -15.78 22.78
N GLY A 320 8.67 -16.95 22.16
CA GLY A 320 9.90 -17.75 22.19
C GLY A 320 10.74 -17.53 20.94
N VAL A 321 12.07 -17.58 21.08
CA VAL A 321 13.00 -17.62 19.94
C VAL A 321 12.69 -18.87 19.10
N ASP A 322 12.62 -18.70 17.78
CA ASP A 322 12.30 -19.74 16.79
C ASP A 322 10.96 -20.48 17.05
N ALA A 323 10.10 -19.92 17.92
CA ALA A 323 8.84 -20.55 18.28
C ALA A 323 7.78 -20.33 17.20
N ILE A 324 7.04 -21.38 16.86
CA ILE A 324 5.84 -21.28 16.03
C ILE A 324 4.61 -21.43 16.92
N VAL A 325 3.74 -20.42 16.93
CA VAL A 325 2.46 -20.43 17.64
C VAL A 325 1.32 -20.38 16.65
N LEU A 326 0.43 -21.37 16.72
CA LEU A 326 -0.74 -21.53 15.86
C LEU A 326 -2.01 -21.14 16.63
N GLY A 327 -2.45 -19.91 16.45
CA GLY A 327 -3.66 -19.34 17.01
C GLY A 327 -3.49 -18.76 18.42
N ASN A 328 -4.59 -18.22 18.97
CA ASN A 328 -4.67 -17.74 20.34
C ASN A 328 -5.18 -18.85 21.29
N ALA A 329 -5.48 -18.51 22.55
CA ALA A 329 -5.99 -19.45 23.55
C ALA A 329 -7.30 -20.15 23.14
N ASP A 330 -8.08 -19.56 22.23
CA ASP A 330 -9.37 -20.09 21.76
C ASP A 330 -9.26 -20.81 20.41
N ALA A 331 -8.07 -20.87 19.81
CA ALA A 331 -7.88 -21.51 18.52
C ALA A 331 -7.92 -23.05 18.64
N TYR A 332 -8.27 -23.68 17.52
CA TYR A 332 -8.31 -25.13 17.32
C TYR A 332 -7.60 -25.47 16.01
N VAL A 333 -6.65 -26.40 16.04
CA VAL A 333 -5.88 -26.83 14.86
C VAL A 333 -6.45 -28.13 14.33
N GLY A 334 -6.98 -28.10 13.10
CA GLY A 334 -7.46 -29.28 12.38
C GLY A 334 -6.43 -29.79 11.37
N ILE A 335 -6.12 -31.09 11.41
CA ILE A 335 -5.33 -31.79 10.37
C ILE A 335 -6.23 -32.85 9.75
N GLY A 336 -6.56 -32.71 8.46
CA GLY A 336 -7.51 -33.59 7.77
C GLY A 336 -8.98 -33.32 8.11
N THR A 337 -9.28 -32.26 8.87
CA THR A 337 -10.65 -31.80 9.18
C THR A 337 -10.74 -30.29 9.06
N SER A 338 -11.86 -29.78 8.55
CA SER A 338 -12.21 -28.35 8.54
C SER A 338 -13.01 -27.89 9.75
N SER A 339 -13.46 -28.83 10.58
CA SER A 339 -14.17 -28.58 11.84
C SER A 339 -13.50 -29.42 12.93
N PRO A 340 -12.31 -29.00 13.41
CA PRO A 340 -11.79 -29.55 14.65
C PRO A 340 -12.86 -29.35 15.74
N ASP A 341 -13.08 -30.38 16.56
CA ASP A 341 -14.01 -30.25 17.68
C ASP A 341 -13.54 -29.14 18.65
N ASN A 342 -14.47 -28.55 19.37
CA ASN A 342 -14.19 -27.50 20.35
C ASN A 342 -13.69 -28.05 21.70
N ALA A 343 -13.38 -29.34 21.78
CA ALA A 343 -12.86 -30.00 22.98
C ALA A 343 -11.35 -30.24 22.91
N THR A 344 -10.77 -30.28 21.72
CA THR A 344 -9.35 -30.62 21.50
C THR A 344 -8.62 -29.52 20.74
N LYS A 345 -7.49 -29.05 21.29
CA LYS A 345 -6.67 -28.01 20.63
C LYS A 345 -6.02 -28.49 19.33
N LEU A 346 -5.75 -29.79 19.22
CA LEU A 346 -5.25 -30.44 18.02
C LEU A 346 -6.13 -31.63 17.69
N HIS A 347 -6.89 -31.53 16.59
CA HIS A 347 -7.72 -32.61 16.07
C HIS A 347 -7.08 -33.15 14.79
N VAL A 348 -6.69 -34.42 14.77
CA VAL A 348 -6.16 -35.10 13.59
C VAL A 348 -7.15 -36.16 13.11
N ALA A 349 -7.76 -35.92 11.95
CA ALA A 349 -8.59 -36.91 11.25
C ALA A 349 -7.68 -37.83 10.42
N GLY A 350 -7.11 -38.85 11.07
CA GLY A 350 -6.17 -39.77 10.45
C GLY A 350 -5.22 -40.42 11.45
N LYS A 351 -4.12 -41.00 10.96
CA LYS A 351 -3.06 -41.57 11.81
C LYS A 351 -2.04 -40.49 12.15
N VAL A 352 -1.52 -40.52 13.39
CA VAL A 352 -0.39 -39.71 13.82
C VAL A 352 0.85 -40.61 13.95
N LYS A 353 1.99 -40.17 13.43
CA LYS A 353 3.29 -40.83 13.61
C LYS A 353 4.19 -39.94 14.47
N ILE A 354 4.57 -40.44 15.64
CA ILE A 354 5.49 -39.76 16.57
C ILE A 354 6.74 -40.61 16.70
N VAL A 355 7.91 -40.02 16.51
CA VAL A 355 9.20 -40.71 16.49
C VAL A 355 10.14 -39.97 17.43
N ASP A 356 10.69 -40.67 18.41
CA ASP A 356 11.75 -40.19 19.30
C ASP A 356 13.01 -41.07 19.23
N GLY A 357 13.01 -42.07 18.33
CA GLY A 357 14.07 -43.08 18.18
C GLY A 357 13.86 -44.33 19.03
N THR A 358 12.92 -44.30 19.98
CA THR A 358 12.65 -45.41 20.91
C THR A 358 11.35 -46.14 20.62
N GLN A 359 10.54 -45.70 19.65
CA GLN A 359 9.31 -46.39 19.22
C GLN A 359 9.55 -47.84 18.78
N GLY A 360 8.61 -48.74 19.07
CA GLY A 360 8.70 -50.15 18.70
C GLY A 360 7.46 -50.97 19.09
N THR A 361 7.40 -52.21 18.64
CA THR A 361 6.32 -53.15 19.02
C THR A 361 6.28 -53.35 20.53
N GLY A 362 5.09 -53.31 21.14
CA GLY A 362 4.92 -53.47 22.59
C GLY A 362 5.22 -52.21 23.43
N LYS A 363 5.51 -51.08 22.78
CA LYS A 363 5.65 -49.79 23.43
C LYS A 363 4.41 -48.92 23.26
N VAL A 364 4.19 -48.07 24.24
CA VAL A 364 3.11 -47.07 24.29
C VAL A 364 3.70 -45.69 24.53
N LEU A 365 3.03 -44.66 24.04
CA LEU A 365 3.43 -43.28 24.30
C LEU A 365 2.96 -42.89 25.70
N THR A 366 3.88 -42.60 26.60
CA THR A 366 3.59 -42.20 27.99
C THR A 366 4.11 -40.81 28.29
N SER A 367 3.46 -40.10 29.21
CA SER A 367 3.92 -38.79 29.69
C SER A 367 4.78 -38.92 30.94
N ASP A 368 5.84 -38.12 31.03
CA ASP A 368 6.52 -37.85 32.31
C ASP A 368 5.69 -36.87 33.18
N ALA A 369 6.20 -36.57 34.38
CA ALA A 369 5.57 -35.62 35.32
C ALA A 369 5.51 -34.17 34.80
N ASN A 370 6.26 -33.84 33.75
CA ASN A 370 6.28 -32.53 33.10
C ASN A 370 5.44 -32.50 31.81
N GLY A 371 4.70 -33.57 31.48
CA GLY A 371 3.90 -33.62 30.25
C GLY A 371 4.67 -34.07 29.00
N ARG A 372 5.94 -34.49 29.11
CA ARG A 372 6.74 -34.90 27.95
C ARG A 372 6.44 -36.34 27.58
N ALA A 373 5.98 -36.52 26.34
CA ALA A 373 5.67 -37.82 25.78
C ALA A 373 6.95 -38.53 25.29
N SER A 374 7.10 -39.82 25.61
CA SER A 374 8.13 -40.70 25.05
C SER A 374 7.62 -42.13 24.91
N TRP A 375 8.25 -42.93 24.03
CA TRP A 375 7.85 -44.33 23.83
C TRP A 375 8.46 -45.26 24.90
N GLN A 376 7.61 -45.75 25.80
CA GLN A 376 8.00 -46.65 26.89
C GLN A 376 7.38 -48.04 26.72
N PRO A 377 7.96 -49.10 27.30
CA PRO A 377 7.30 -50.41 27.37
C PRO A 377 5.88 -50.28 27.95
N ALA A 378 4.92 -51.03 27.42
CA ALA A 378 3.53 -51.02 27.91
C ALA A 378 3.40 -51.40 29.39
N VAL A 379 4.39 -52.12 29.93
CA VAL A 379 4.48 -52.51 31.34
C VAL A 379 5.85 -52.10 31.84
N ALA A 380 5.91 -51.34 32.94
CA ALA A 380 7.18 -50.96 33.53
C ALA A 380 7.90 -52.21 34.08
N PRO A 381 9.23 -52.33 33.93
CA PRO A 381 10.00 -53.44 34.50
C PRO A 381 9.71 -53.61 36.00
N GLY A 382 9.45 -54.83 36.45
CA GLY A 382 9.14 -55.12 37.86
C GLY A 382 7.69 -54.85 38.28
N THR A 383 6.79 -54.49 37.35
CA THR A 383 5.35 -54.39 37.66
C THR A 383 4.74 -55.79 37.74
N PRO A 384 4.08 -56.19 38.85
CA PRO A 384 3.34 -57.44 38.92
C PRO A 384 2.32 -57.56 37.78
N GLN A 385 2.44 -58.61 36.97
CA GLN A 385 1.52 -58.93 35.88
C GLN A 385 0.90 -60.30 36.11
N ILE A 386 -0.40 -60.43 35.83
CA ILE A 386 -1.02 -61.76 35.72
C ILE A 386 -0.52 -62.39 34.42
N VAL A 387 0.42 -63.34 34.54
CA VAL A 387 1.06 -64.01 33.40
C VAL A 387 0.32 -65.30 32.99
N ALA A 388 -0.46 -65.87 33.90
CA ALA A 388 -1.40 -66.93 33.62
C ALA A 388 -2.59 -66.85 34.57
N ALA A 389 -3.78 -67.20 34.09
CA ALA A 389 -4.95 -67.33 34.94
C ALA A 389 -5.95 -68.28 34.31
N GLY A 390 -6.70 -69.00 35.13
CA GLY A 390 -7.77 -69.84 34.63
C GLY A 390 -8.85 -70.16 35.66
N VAL A 391 -10.01 -70.53 35.16
CA VAL A 391 -11.10 -71.20 35.88
C VAL A 391 -11.23 -72.57 35.26
N VAL A 392 -11.20 -73.62 36.08
CA VAL A 392 -11.09 -75.02 35.65
C VAL A 392 -12.13 -75.82 36.41
N ASN A 393 -12.95 -76.60 35.71
CA ASN A 393 -13.96 -77.44 36.33
C ASN A 393 -13.36 -78.70 36.99
N ALA A 394 -14.20 -79.45 37.70
CA ALA A 394 -13.83 -80.71 38.38
C ALA A 394 -13.23 -81.81 37.47
N ALA A 395 -13.44 -81.75 36.14
CA ALA A 395 -12.84 -82.68 35.20
C ALA A 395 -11.42 -82.28 34.76
N GLY A 396 -10.91 -81.14 35.25
CA GLY A 396 -9.64 -80.56 34.81
C GLY A 396 -9.73 -79.87 33.45
N ILE A 397 -10.96 -79.55 33.00
CA ILE A 397 -11.20 -78.83 31.74
C ILE A 397 -11.28 -77.35 32.05
N ALA A 398 -10.44 -76.56 31.38
CA ALA A 398 -10.47 -75.11 31.49
C ALA A 398 -11.79 -74.54 30.95
N LEU A 399 -12.55 -73.87 31.82
CA LEU A 399 -13.72 -73.08 31.43
C LEU A 399 -13.31 -71.74 30.82
N LYS A 400 -12.22 -71.15 31.34
CA LYS A 400 -11.56 -69.98 30.77
C LYS A 400 -10.11 -70.00 31.20
N ILE A 401 -9.16 -69.86 30.28
CA ILE A 401 -7.74 -69.87 30.62
C ILE A 401 -6.93 -68.98 29.68
N ASN A 402 -5.91 -68.32 30.22
CA ASN A 402 -4.92 -67.56 29.48
C ASN A 402 -3.53 -67.80 30.09
N GLY A 403 -2.50 -67.86 29.24
CA GLY A 403 -1.11 -68.04 29.69
C GLY A 403 -0.74 -69.43 30.22
N ALA A 404 -1.68 -70.38 30.27
CA ALA A 404 -1.45 -71.75 30.72
C ALA A 404 -2.42 -72.75 30.07
N THR A 405 -2.14 -74.03 30.30
CA THR A 405 -3.03 -75.18 30.08
C THR A 405 -3.18 -75.93 31.39
N VAL A 406 -4.28 -76.66 31.57
CA VAL A 406 -4.51 -77.49 32.76
C VAL A 406 -4.92 -78.90 32.35
N SER A 407 -4.38 -79.89 33.04
CA SER A 407 -4.77 -81.29 32.90
C SER A 407 -4.93 -81.92 34.27
N LYS A 408 -6.00 -82.69 34.46
CA LYS A 408 -6.16 -83.52 35.64
C LYS A 408 -5.16 -84.67 35.63
N ILE A 409 -4.50 -84.91 36.77
CA ILE A 409 -3.54 -85.99 36.96
C ILE A 409 -4.25 -87.19 37.58
N ASN A 410 -4.87 -86.97 38.74
CA ASN A 410 -5.66 -87.92 39.51
C ASN A 410 -6.85 -87.19 40.15
N VAL A 411 -7.67 -87.88 40.95
CA VAL A 411 -8.75 -87.23 41.72
C VAL A 411 -8.15 -86.10 42.57
N GLY A 412 -8.74 -84.91 42.49
CA GLY A 412 -8.33 -83.70 43.21
C GLY A 412 -6.95 -83.12 42.86
N ASP A 413 -6.20 -83.69 41.93
CA ASP A 413 -4.85 -83.25 41.58
C ASP A 413 -4.73 -82.81 40.11
N TYR A 414 -4.23 -81.59 39.89
CA TYR A 414 -4.23 -80.91 38.59
C TYR A 414 -2.85 -80.34 38.27
N GLN A 415 -2.38 -80.55 37.04
CA GLN A 415 -1.17 -79.91 36.52
C GLN A 415 -1.55 -78.64 35.77
N VAL A 416 -1.01 -77.51 36.21
CA VAL A 416 -0.99 -76.25 35.44
C VAL A 416 0.33 -76.17 34.70
N THR A 417 0.30 -75.93 33.38
CA THR A 417 1.49 -75.78 32.53
C THR A 417 1.44 -74.46 31.78
N PHE A 418 2.42 -73.59 31.97
CA PHE A 418 2.48 -72.29 31.29
C PHE A 418 2.68 -72.45 29.78
N THR A 419 2.00 -71.64 28.99
CA THR A 419 2.20 -71.61 27.53
C THR A 419 3.59 -71.08 27.14
N THR A 420 4.15 -70.20 27.97
CA THR A 420 5.53 -69.72 27.88
C THR A 420 6.19 -69.89 29.25
N ALA A 421 7.32 -70.58 29.32
CA ALA A 421 8.06 -70.77 30.56
C ALA A 421 8.44 -69.44 31.22
N ARG A 422 8.37 -69.38 32.54
CA ARG A 422 8.77 -68.22 33.35
C ARG A 422 10.29 -68.18 33.49
N PRO A 423 10.91 -67.00 33.68
CA PRO A 423 12.35 -66.89 33.90
C PRO A 423 12.84 -67.69 35.12
N SER A 424 11.97 -67.90 36.12
CA SER A 424 12.26 -68.71 37.30
C SER A 424 10.97 -69.30 37.91
N ALA A 425 11.10 -70.10 38.96
CA ALA A 425 9.95 -70.58 39.75
C ALA A 425 9.43 -69.55 40.78
N ASN A 426 9.96 -68.33 40.82
CA ASN A 426 9.65 -67.31 41.84
C ASN A 426 8.45 -66.43 41.48
N TYR A 427 7.32 -67.05 41.12
CA TYR A 427 6.05 -66.35 40.89
C TYR A 427 5.07 -66.56 42.04
N VAL A 428 4.10 -65.66 42.17
CA VAL A 428 3.01 -65.72 43.14
C VAL A 428 1.85 -66.50 42.53
N ILE A 429 1.26 -67.41 43.30
CA ILE A 429 0.09 -68.19 42.91
C ILE A 429 -1.04 -67.83 43.85
N ASN A 430 -2.14 -67.33 43.29
CA ASN A 430 -3.42 -67.24 44.00
C ASN A 430 -4.32 -68.37 43.49
N ILE A 431 -4.91 -69.12 44.40
CA ILE A 431 -5.80 -70.24 44.12
C ILE A 431 -7.04 -70.12 44.99
N ALA A 432 -8.20 -70.46 44.44
CA ALA A 432 -9.47 -70.51 45.16
C ALA A 432 -10.37 -71.60 44.57
N THR A 433 -11.09 -72.31 45.42
CA THR A 433 -12.18 -73.22 45.04
C THR A 433 -13.51 -72.49 45.02
N LEU A 434 -14.48 -73.03 44.29
CA LEU A 434 -15.86 -72.60 44.40
C LEU A 434 -16.46 -73.16 45.71
N ASP A 435 -17.07 -72.28 46.52
CA ASP A 435 -17.88 -72.68 47.69
C ASP A 435 -19.00 -73.62 47.24
N CYS A 436 -19.01 -74.82 47.81
CA CYS A 436 -19.97 -75.87 47.46
C CYS A 436 -21.16 -75.94 48.43
N GLY A 437 -21.33 -74.96 49.31
CA GLY A 437 -22.41 -74.89 50.30
C GLY A 437 -22.42 -76.08 51.26
N GLY A 438 -21.24 -76.65 51.55
CA GLY A 438 -21.08 -77.80 52.45
C GLY A 438 -21.42 -79.18 51.86
N ASN A 439 -21.48 -79.33 50.53
CA ASN A 439 -21.88 -80.58 49.86
C ASN A 439 -20.87 -81.06 48.79
N CYS A 440 -19.59 -80.74 48.99
CA CYS A 440 -18.48 -81.00 48.06
C CYS A 440 -18.25 -82.49 47.71
N GLN A 441 -18.83 -83.43 48.48
CA GLN A 441 -18.83 -84.85 48.19
C GLN A 441 -20.18 -85.45 48.63
N ASN A 442 -20.90 -86.13 47.71
CA ASN A 442 -22.09 -86.97 47.93
C ASN A 442 -22.54 -87.15 49.41
N GLY A 443 -23.10 -86.10 50.04
CA GLY A 443 -23.75 -86.18 51.35
C GLY A 443 -22.87 -86.27 52.60
N THR A 444 -21.59 -85.87 52.58
CA THR A 444 -20.82 -85.68 53.83
C THR A 444 -20.89 -84.22 54.31
N THR A 445 -20.87 -83.99 55.63
CA THR A 445 -20.85 -82.65 56.28
C THR A 445 -19.49 -81.94 56.09
N TYR A 446 -18.92 -82.05 54.90
CA TYR A 446 -17.57 -81.64 54.58
C TYR A 446 -17.58 -80.17 54.17
N ASP A 447 -17.16 -79.33 55.10
CA ASP A 447 -17.03 -77.89 54.93
C ASP A 447 -15.70 -77.59 54.21
N ASP A 448 -15.80 -77.01 53.01
CA ASP A 448 -14.76 -76.57 52.06
C ASP A 448 -13.38 -77.27 52.10
N PRO A 449 -13.02 -78.12 51.10
CA PRO A 449 -11.69 -78.74 51.06
C PRO A 449 -10.59 -77.69 50.97
N GLY A 450 -9.48 -77.99 51.65
CA GLY A 450 -8.25 -77.24 51.48
C GLY A 450 -7.81 -77.29 50.02
N ILE A 451 -7.36 -76.15 49.49
CA ILE A 451 -6.71 -76.07 48.19
C ILE A 451 -5.27 -75.61 48.42
N THR A 452 -4.33 -76.39 47.91
CA THR A 452 -2.91 -76.04 47.94
C THR A 452 -2.24 -76.25 46.59
N TYR A 453 -1.09 -75.61 46.43
CA TYR A 453 -0.23 -75.82 45.28
C TYR A 453 1.10 -76.44 45.71
N TYR A 454 1.70 -77.21 44.81
CA TYR A 454 3.00 -77.83 45.02
C TYR A 454 3.77 -77.99 43.72
N ASN A 455 5.02 -78.45 43.80
CA ASN A 455 5.90 -78.69 42.64
C ASN A 455 6.02 -77.47 41.71
N ARG A 456 6.31 -76.30 42.30
CA ARG A 456 6.45 -75.02 41.59
C ARG A 456 7.72 -75.03 40.73
N THR A 457 7.58 -74.86 39.42
CA THR A 457 8.68 -74.87 38.44
C THR A 457 8.52 -73.75 37.41
N ALA A 458 9.57 -73.45 36.63
CA ALA A 458 9.50 -72.44 35.57
C ALA A 458 8.42 -72.75 34.50
N THR A 459 7.99 -73.99 34.35
CA THR A 459 7.00 -74.41 33.34
C THR A 459 5.59 -74.57 33.90
N GLY A 460 5.40 -74.46 35.21
CA GLY A 460 4.09 -74.65 35.83
C GLY A 460 4.15 -75.17 37.26
N PHE A 461 3.00 -75.56 37.80
CA PHE A 461 2.83 -76.05 39.16
C PHE A 461 1.67 -77.03 39.22
N ARG A 462 1.50 -77.69 40.36
CA ARG A 462 0.36 -78.58 40.61
C ARG A 462 -0.55 -78.00 41.67
N ILE A 463 -1.83 -78.33 41.57
CA ILE A 463 -2.87 -77.95 42.52
C ILE A 463 -3.47 -79.23 43.07
N ASN A 464 -3.57 -79.33 44.39
CA ASN A 464 -4.32 -80.37 45.08
C ASN A 464 -5.52 -79.73 45.79
N ILE A 465 -6.70 -80.34 45.64
CA ILE A 465 -7.95 -79.99 46.31
C ILE A 465 -8.32 -81.20 47.18
N GLY A 466 -8.11 -81.10 48.48
CA GLY A 466 -8.10 -82.28 49.34
C GLY A 466 -7.34 -82.11 50.65
N ASP A 467 -6.79 -83.21 51.16
CA ASP A 467 -5.99 -83.17 52.39
C ASP A 467 -4.70 -82.37 52.17
N ASN A 468 -4.44 -81.43 53.07
CA ASN A 468 -3.29 -80.55 53.04
C ASN A 468 -2.12 -81.10 53.89
N ASP A 469 -2.14 -82.40 54.24
CA ASP A 469 -1.10 -83.05 55.01
C ASP A 469 -0.38 -84.17 54.22
N ASN A 470 0.95 -84.20 54.37
CA ASN A 470 1.78 -85.38 54.16
C ASN A 470 1.89 -86.17 55.48
N GLY A 471 0.77 -86.30 56.20
CA GLY A 471 0.61 -86.84 57.55
C GLY A 471 -0.29 -88.10 57.63
N VAL A 472 -0.56 -88.52 58.87
CA VAL A 472 -0.95 -89.91 59.24
C VAL A 472 -2.47 -90.16 59.32
N SER A 473 -3.32 -89.24 58.86
CA SER A 473 -4.78 -89.47 58.78
C SER A 473 -5.40 -88.84 57.53
N ALA A 474 -5.07 -89.46 56.39
CA ALA A 474 -5.47 -89.06 55.05
C ALA A 474 -6.99 -88.80 54.91
N ARG A 475 -7.36 -87.57 54.57
CA ARG A 475 -8.64 -87.25 53.93
C ARG A 475 -8.53 -87.48 52.41
N LEU A 476 -9.65 -87.74 51.76
CA LEU A 476 -9.69 -88.06 50.33
C LEU A 476 -9.64 -86.78 49.48
N ASP A 477 -8.75 -86.75 48.49
CA ASP A 477 -8.74 -85.76 47.42
C ASP A 477 -10.11 -85.67 46.71
N THR A 478 -10.49 -84.46 46.28
CA THR A 478 -11.81 -84.20 45.68
C THR A 478 -11.71 -83.38 44.40
N ASP A 479 -12.52 -83.75 43.41
CA ASP A 479 -12.65 -83.01 42.18
C ASP A 479 -13.61 -81.83 42.33
N LEU A 480 -13.09 -80.60 42.36
CA LEU A 480 -13.88 -79.38 42.37
C LEU A 480 -13.45 -78.38 41.30
N GLU A 481 -14.35 -77.47 40.99
CA GLU A 481 -14.00 -76.27 40.25
C GLU A 481 -13.07 -75.38 41.07
N PHE A 482 -12.03 -74.88 40.43
CA PHE A 482 -11.10 -73.93 41.02
C PHE A 482 -10.72 -72.84 40.03
N SER A 483 -10.26 -71.73 40.59
CA SER A 483 -9.61 -70.66 39.86
C SER A 483 -8.17 -70.51 40.32
N PHE A 484 -7.31 -70.08 39.41
CA PHE A 484 -5.96 -69.69 39.73
C PHE A 484 -5.57 -68.41 38.98
N SER A 485 -4.69 -67.61 39.59
CA SER A 485 -3.92 -66.58 38.89
C SER A 485 -2.46 -66.65 39.31
N VAL A 486 -1.58 -66.44 38.34
CA VAL A 486 -0.14 -66.41 38.52
C VAL A 486 0.33 -65.00 38.25
N ILE A 487 0.97 -64.41 39.25
CA ILE A 487 1.52 -63.06 39.20
C ILE A 487 3.04 -63.16 39.17
N ASP A 488 3.67 -62.50 38.19
CA ASP A 488 5.12 -62.49 37.97
C ASP A 488 5.58 -61.06 37.63
N PHE A 489 6.82 -60.69 37.95
CA PHE A 489 7.34 -59.33 37.78
C PHE A 489 8.85 -59.25 37.51
#